data_AF-A0A8J8GSF5-F1
#
_entry.id   AF-A0A8J8GSF5-F1
#
_cell.length_a   1.000
_cell.length_b   1.000
_cell.length_c   1.000
_cell.angle_alpha   90.00
_cell.angle_beta   90.00
_cell.angle_gamma   90.00
#
_symmetry.space_group_name_H-M   'P 1'
#
loop_
_entity.id
_entity.type
_entity.pdbx_description
1 polymer ?
#
loop_
_entity_poly.entity_id
_entity_poly.type
_entity_poly.pdbx_seq_one_letter_code
_entity_poly.pdbx_strand_id
1 'polypeptide(L)'
;MESVEFVVLEFADPQPRGDFTARLRRIAAEQGFRVVDVLVVAKAITGEVTLLEEPGAELIRDVDVDDVVADVVPGTSAALLLLAHSWRVGTRTALREAGGRVVLAERLPASAAGRLVSGA
;
A
#
# COMPACT_ATOMS: atom_id res chain seq x y z
N MET A 1 4.31 17.28 -1.87
CA MET A 1 3.33 16.18 -1.78
C MET A 1 3.94 14.97 -2.43
N GLU A 2 4.51 14.09 -1.61
CA GLU A 2 4.82 12.72 -2.03
C GLU A 2 3.52 12.05 -2.50
N SER A 3 3.60 11.21 -3.52
CA SER A 3 2.43 10.42 -3.93
C SER A 3 2.34 9.26 -2.95
N VAL A 4 1.28 9.24 -2.15
CA VAL A 4 0.94 8.12 -1.27
C VAL A 4 -0.12 7.28 -1.97
N GLU A 5 0.02 5.97 -1.87
CA GLU A 5 -0.88 4.97 -2.39
C GLU A 5 -1.44 4.15 -1.23
N PHE A 6 -2.75 3.96 -1.22
CA PHE A 6 -3.42 3.02 -0.32
C PHE A 6 -3.60 1.67 -1.03
N VAL A 7 -3.16 0.59 -0.38
CA VAL A 7 -3.25 -0.78 -0.88
C VAL A 7 -3.86 -1.67 0.20
N VAL A 8 -4.76 -2.57 -0.21
CA VAL A 8 -5.27 -3.65 0.63
C VAL A 8 -4.81 -4.97 0.04
N LEU A 9 -4.16 -5.79 0.86
CA LEU A 9 -3.67 -7.11 0.49
C LEU A 9 -4.36 -8.14 1.36
N GLU A 10 -5.11 -9.06 0.75
CA GLU A 10 -5.75 -10.17 1.45
C GLU A 10 -4.82 -11.40 1.50
N PHE A 11 -4.85 -12.12 2.62
CA PHE A 11 -4.15 -13.37 2.84
C PHE A 11 -5.13 -14.47 3.26
N ALA A 12 -5.06 -15.62 2.61
CA ALA A 12 -5.89 -16.77 2.98
C ALA A 12 -5.64 -17.30 4.41
N ASP A 13 -4.49 -16.99 5.01
CA ASP A 13 -4.17 -17.31 6.41
C ASP A 13 -4.74 -16.20 7.32
N PRO A 14 -5.64 -16.51 8.27
CA PRO A 14 -6.17 -15.52 9.22
C PRO A 14 -5.11 -15.04 10.22
N GLN A 15 -3.97 -15.71 10.30
CA GLN A 15 -2.82 -15.30 11.10
C GLN A 15 -1.61 -15.11 10.18
N PRO A 16 -1.41 -13.91 9.62
CA PRO A 16 -0.26 -13.63 8.78
C PRO A 16 1.01 -13.89 9.61
N ARG A 17 1.89 -14.73 9.06
CA ARG A 17 3.00 -15.31 9.84
C ARG A 17 4.12 -14.31 10.12
N GLY A 18 4.58 -14.28 11.37
CA GLY A 18 5.85 -13.67 11.78
C GLY A 18 5.86 -12.14 11.73
N ASP A 19 7.05 -11.57 11.53
CA ASP A 19 7.29 -10.11 11.46
C ASP A 19 7.06 -9.58 10.03
N PHE A 20 5.83 -9.75 9.52
CA PHE A 20 5.45 -9.34 8.16
C PHE A 20 5.78 -7.86 7.92
N THR A 21 5.42 -7.03 8.89
CA THR A 21 5.58 -5.58 8.83
C THR A 21 7.05 -5.17 8.76
N ALA A 22 7.95 -5.69 9.61
CA ALA A 22 9.36 -5.32 9.48
C ALA A 22 9.98 -5.88 8.20
N ARG A 23 9.58 -7.08 7.77
CA ARG A 23 10.04 -7.63 6.48
C ARG A 23 9.61 -6.75 5.31
N LEU A 24 8.36 -6.28 5.30
CA LEU A 24 7.84 -5.38 4.27
C LEU A 24 8.59 -4.05 4.28
N ARG A 25 8.80 -3.45 5.46
CA ARG A 25 9.57 -2.21 5.61
C ARG A 25 11.00 -2.35 5.08
N ARG A 26 11.66 -3.48 5.35
CA ARG A 26 13.00 -3.77 4.82
C ARG A 26 13.01 -3.84 3.29
N ILE A 27 12.11 -4.61 2.70
CA ILE A 27 12.02 -4.77 1.24
C ILE A 27 11.69 -3.43 0.58
N ALA A 28 10.75 -2.67 1.15
CA ALA A 28 10.39 -1.35 0.64
C ALA A 28 11.62 -0.45 0.52
N ALA A 29 12.42 -0.36 1.59
CA ALA A 29 13.65 0.42 1.61
C ALA A 29 14.65 -0.03 0.52
N GLU A 30 14.81 -1.34 0.33
CA GLU A 30 15.68 -1.91 -0.72
C GLU A 30 15.16 -1.62 -2.15
N GLN A 31 13.85 -1.50 -2.34
CA GLN A 31 13.19 -1.32 -3.64
C GLN A 31 12.85 0.15 -3.97
N GLY A 32 13.26 1.10 -3.12
CA GLY A 32 13.04 2.53 -3.38
C GLY A 32 11.60 2.99 -3.17
N PHE A 33 10.85 2.37 -2.27
CA PHE A 33 9.59 2.91 -1.75
C PHE A 33 9.58 2.87 -0.23
N ARG A 34 8.68 3.62 0.40
CA ARG A 34 8.57 3.69 1.86
C ARG A 34 7.19 3.23 2.29
N VAL A 35 7.13 2.34 3.27
CA VAL A 35 5.89 2.08 4.01
C VAL A 35 5.68 3.25 4.96
N VAL A 36 4.69 4.09 4.67
CA VAL A 36 4.27 5.21 5.50
C VAL A 36 3.56 4.66 6.73
N ASP A 37 2.62 3.75 6.50
CA ASP A 37 1.80 3.16 7.54
C ASP A 37 1.32 1.75 7.12
N VAL A 38 1.01 0.91 8.11
CA VAL A 38 0.49 -0.44 7.94
C VAL A 38 -0.44 -0.81 9.09
N LEU A 39 -1.61 -1.35 8.74
CA LEU A 39 -2.55 -1.96 9.68
C LEU A 39 -2.85 -3.38 9.22
N VAL A 40 -2.76 -4.33 10.14
CA VAL A 40 -3.10 -5.73 9.85
C VAL A 40 -4.37 -6.09 10.61
N VAL A 41 -5.34 -6.65 9.89
CA VAL A 41 -6.63 -7.06 10.41
C VAL A 41 -6.88 -8.54 10.12
N ALA A 42 -7.58 -9.23 11.01
CA ALA A 42 -8.18 -10.54 10.75
C ALA A 42 -9.70 -10.39 10.72
N LYS A 43 -10.37 -11.13 9.84
CA LYS A 43 -11.83 -11.23 9.82
C LYS A 43 -12.22 -12.63 10.24
N ALA A 44 -12.90 -12.74 11.38
CA ALA A 44 -13.46 -13.98 11.85
C ALA A 44 -14.52 -14.50 10.87
N ILE A 45 -14.82 -15.81 10.94
CA ILE A 45 -15.89 -16.44 10.14
C ILE A 45 -17.25 -15.80 10.46
N THR A 46 -17.42 -15.30 11.69
CA THR A 46 -18.61 -14.55 12.12
C THR A 46 -18.73 -13.16 11.48
N GLY A 47 -17.70 -12.70 10.77
CA GLY A 47 -17.59 -11.36 10.19
C GLY A 47 -16.96 -10.33 11.12
N GLU A 48 -16.67 -10.68 12.37
CA GLU A 48 -16.01 -9.80 13.33
C GLU A 48 -14.57 -9.49 12.90
N VAL A 49 -14.20 -8.21 12.91
CA VAL A 49 -12.85 -7.74 12.52
C VAL A 49 -12.02 -7.48 13.77
N THR A 50 -10.78 -7.96 13.78
CA THR A 50 -9.83 -7.77 14.88
C THR A 50 -8.50 -7.24 14.35
N LEU A 51 -7.91 -6.29 15.07
CA LEU A 51 -6.59 -5.75 14.74
C LEU A 51 -5.50 -6.70 15.26
N LEU A 52 -4.57 -7.07 14.38
CA LEU A 52 -3.50 -8.04 14.69
C LEU A 52 -2.16 -7.37 15.05
N GLU A 53 -1.85 -6.20 14.47
CA GLU A 53 -0.64 -5.44 14.76
C GLU A 53 -0.95 -3.95 14.99
N GLU A 54 -0.41 -3.38 16.06
CA GLU A 54 -0.76 -2.03 16.57
C GLU A 54 0.29 -0.91 16.43
N PRO A 55 1.61 -1.11 16.20
CA PRO A 55 2.51 0.05 16.21
C PRO A 55 2.56 0.75 14.85
N GLY A 56 1.83 1.87 14.75
CA GLY A 56 2.03 2.91 13.74
C GLY A 56 0.81 3.32 12.90
N ALA A 57 -0.30 2.60 13.01
CA ALA A 57 -1.51 2.70 12.16
C ALA A 57 -2.37 3.98 12.29
N GLU A 58 -1.82 5.09 12.79
CA GLU A 58 -2.59 6.30 13.07
C GLU A 58 -3.22 6.89 11.81
N LEU A 59 -2.52 6.85 10.66
CA LEU A 59 -3.03 7.44 9.42
C LEU A 59 -4.05 6.53 8.73
N ILE A 60 -3.90 5.22 8.87
CA ILE A 60 -4.86 4.25 8.32
C ILE A 60 -6.14 4.23 9.16
N ARG A 61 -6.06 4.45 10.47
CA ARG A 61 -7.24 4.51 11.36
C ARG A 61 -8.19 5.67 11.06
N ASP A 62 -7.68 6.75 10.49
CA ASP A 62 -8.49 7.88 10.02
C ASP A 62 -9.22 7.58 8.70
N VAL A 63 -8.84 6.50 8.00
CA VAL A 63 -9.63 5.95 6.89
C VAL A 63 -10.80 5.16 7.48
N ASP A 64 -11.94 5.15 6.79
CA ASP A 64 -13.05 4.28 7.14
C ASP A 64 -12.65 2.81 6.93
N VAL A 65 -11.98 2.24 7.95
CA VAL A 65 -11.44 0.88 7.90
C VAL A 65 -12.58 -0.12 7.74
N ASP A 66 -13.75 0.15 8.33
CA ASP A 66 -14.92 -0.73 8.25
C ASP A 66 -15.43 -0.87 6.82
N ASP A 67 -15.53 0.23 6.08
CA ASP A 67 -15.87 0.22 4.66
C ASP A 67 -14.80 -0.52 3.82
N VAL A 68 -13.52 -0.31 4.14
CA VAL A 68 -12.40 -0.94 3.41
C VAL A 68 -12.37 -2.46 3.62
N VAL A 69 -12.68 -2.94 4.82
CA VAL A 69 -12.64 -4.37 5.16
C VAL A 69 -13.98 -5.09 4.92
N ALA A 70 -15.01 -4.37 4.47
CA ALA A 70 -16.31 -4.93 4.14
C ALA A 70 -16.19 -6.10 3.15
N ASP A 71 -15.34 -5.92 2.12
CA ASP A 71 -15.11 -6.91 1.05
C ASP A 71 -14.07 -7.98 1.40
N VAL A 72 -13.39 -7.88 2.55
CA VAL A 72 -12.47 -8.93 3.02
C VAL A 72 -13.26 -10.19 3.33
N VAL A 73 -12.75 -11.33 2.88
CA VAL A 73 -13.41 -12.64 3.02
C VAL A 73 -13.40 -13.09 4.49
N PRO A 74 -14.53 -13.54 5.06
CA PRO A 74 -14.53 -14.11 6.41
C PRO A 74 -13.59 -15.32 6.52
N GLY A 75 -12.83 -15.39 7.61
CA GLY A 75 -11.81 -16.42 7.85
C GLY A 75 -10.43 -16.12 7.26
N THR A 76 -10.20 -14.91 6.73
CA THR A 76 -8.91 -14.45 6.18
C THR A 76 -8.31 -13.32 7.03
N SER A 77 -7.16 -12.80 6.60
CA SER A 77 -6.59 -11.55 7.10
C SER A 77 -6.28 -10.58 5.97
N ALA A 78 -6.15 -9.29 6.28
CA ALA A 78 -5.75 -8.28 5.33
C ALA A 78 -4.70 -7.32 5.92
N ALA A 79 -3.77 -6.87 5.07
CA ALA A 79 -2.87 -5.76 5.36
C ALA A 79 -3.30 -4.54 4.57
N LEU A 80 -3.62 -3.46 5.28
CA LEU A 80 -3.85 -2.14 4.74
C LEU A 80 -2.52 -1.39 4.78
N LEU A 81 -2.11 -0.81 3.66
CA LEU A 81 -0.79 -0.21 3.47
C LEU A 81 -0.90 1.19 2.89
N LEU A 82 -0.17 2.13 3.49
CA LEU A 82 0.14 3.41 2.86
C LEU A 82 1.57 3.38 2.34
N LEU A 83 1.74 3.41 1.03
CA LEU A 83 3.03 3.34 0.36
C LEU A 83 3.38 4.67 -0.30
N ALA A 84 4.56 5.21 0.02
CA ALA A 84 5.11 6.39 -0.63
C ALA A 84 6.17 5.98 -1.65
N HIS A 85 6.04 6.50 -2.86
CA HIS A 85 6.95 6.23 -3.97
C HIS A 85 8.12 7.24 -4.00
N SER A 86 9.34 6.79 -3.72
CA SER A 86 10.52 7.68 -3.62
C SER A 86 11.03 8.18 -4.98
N TRP A 87 10.78 7.43 -6.07
CA TRP A 87 11.17 7.77 -7.44
C TRP A 87 10.58 9.11 -7.94
N ARG A 88 9.62 9.68 -7.22
CA ARG A 88 9.01 10.96 -7.54
C ARG A 88 9.67 12.16 -6.87
N VAL A 89 10.48 12.02 -5.83
CA VAL A 89 11.01 13.19 -5.12
C VAL A 89 12.12 13.86 -5.95
N GLY A 90 13.19 13.14 -6.27
CA GLY A 90 14.28 13.70 -7.10
C GLY A 90 13.81 14.09 -8.49
N THR A 91 13.07 13.21 -9.16
CA THR A 91 12.59 13.46 -10.52
C THR A 91 11.55 14.57 -10.60
N ARG A 92 10.61 14.71 -9.65
CA ARG A 92 9.67 15.85 -9.67
C ARG A 92 10.34 17.16 -9.30
N THR A 93 11.32 17.15 -8.39
CA THR A 93 12.10 18.34 -8.08
C THR A 93 12.83 18.82 -9.33
N ALA A 94 13.58 17.93 -9.99
CA ALA A 94 14.28 18.26 -11.24
C ALA A 94 13.32 18.73 -12.35
N LEU A 95 12.17 18.06 -12.53
CA LEU A 95 11.17 18.48 -13.51
C LEU A 95 10.59 19.86 -13.19
N ARG A 96 10.35 20.20 -11.91
CA ARG A 96 9.84 21.51 -11.50
C ARG A 96 10.89 22.60 -11.66
N GLU A 97 12.14 22.32 -11.29
CA GLU A 97 13.27 23.23 -11.50
C GLU A 97 13.48 23.51 -12.99
N ALA A 98 13.20 22.53 -13.85
CA ALA A 98 13.15 22.71 -15.31
C ALA A 98 11.88 23.41 -15.83
N GLY A 99 11.00 23.92 -14.96
CA GLY A 99 9.74 24.58 -15.32
C GLY A 99 8.59 23.64 -15.72
N GLY A 100 8.76 22.33 -15.56
CA GLY A 100 7.77 21.31 -15.87
C GLY A 100 6.60 21.27 -14.88
N ARG A 101 5.40 21.07 -15.42
CA ARG A 101 4.15 20.90 -14.65
C ARG A 101 3.55 19.52 -14.94
N VAL A 102 3.10 18.83 -13.89
CA VAL A 102 2.30 17.61 -14.07
C VAL A 102 0.94 17.99 -14.65
N VAL A 103 0.64 17.47 -15.84
CA VAL A 103 -0.67 17.61 -16.49
C VAL A 103 -1.58 16.44 -16.11
N LEU A 104 -0.99 15.24 -15.98
CA LEU A 104 -1.70 14.00 -15.72
C LEU A 104 -0.80 13.03 -14.93
N ALA A 105 -1.35 12.34 -13.94
CA ALA A 105 -0.65 11.33 -13.17
C ALA A 105 -1.63 10.24 -12.74
N GLU A 106 -1.62 9.12 -13.46
CA GLU A 106 -2.52 8.00 -13.24
C GLU A 106 -1.73 6.73 -13.00
N ARG A 107 -2.36 5.76 -12.35
CA ARG A 107 -1.86 4.40 -12.26
C ARG A 107 -2.40 3.63 -13.46
N LEU A 108 -1.50 3.22 -14.36
CA LEU A 108 -1.92 2.38 -15.48
C LEU A 108 -2.25 0.97 -14.99
N PRO A 109 -3.33 0.34 -15.47
CA PRO A 109 -3.60 -1.05 -15.17
C PRO A 109 -2.46 -1.94 -15.70
N ALA A 110 -2.15 -3.02 -14.99
CA ALA A 110 -1.05 -3.93 -15.33
C ALA A 110 -1.14 -4.48 -16.77
N SER A 111 -2.37 -4.69 -17.25
CA SER A 111 -2.67 -5.10 -18.63
C SER A 111 -2.21 -4.08 -19.68
N ALA A 112 -2.22 -2.79 -19.37
CA ALA A 112 -1.73 -1.74 -20.25
C ALA A 112 -0.19 -1.61 -20.18
N ALA A 113 0.41 -1.83 -19.00
CA ALA A 113 1.85 -1.70 -18.80
C ALA A 113 2.65 -2.77 -19.56
N GLY A 114 2.14 -4.00 -19.66
CA GLY A 114 2.83 -5.10 -20.34
C GLY A 114 3.19 -4.81 -21.81
N ARG A 115 2.40 -3.99 -22.51
CA ARG A 115 2.67 -3.62 -23.91
C ARG A 115 3.77 -2.56 -24.09
N LEU A 116 4.09 -1.80 -23.05
CA LEU A 116 5.09 -0.72 -23.11
C LEU A 116 6.50 -1.23 -22.80
N VAL A 117 6.62 -2.25 -21.97
CA VAL A 117 7.93 -2.80 -21.54
C VAL A 117 8.48 -3.84 -22.53
N SER A 118 7.62 -4.49 -23.31
CA SER A 118 8.04 -5.49 -24.31
C SER A 118 8.42 -4.91 -25.68
N GLY A 119 8.39 -3.57 -25.83
CA GLY A 119 8.63 -2.88 -27.09
C GLY A 119 9.96 -2.12 -27.17
N ALA A 120 10.89 -2.35 -26.25
CA ALA A 120 12.23 -1.74 -26.23
C ALA A 120 13.32 -2.80 -26.41
#